data_AF-A0A453I994-F1
#
_entry.id   AF-A0A453I994-F1
#
_cell.length_a   1.000
_cell.length_b   1.000
_cell.length_c   1.000
_cell.angle_alpha   90.00
_cell.angle_beta   90.00
_cell.angle_gamma   90.00
#
_symmetry.space_group_name_H-M   'P 1'
#
loop_
_entity.id
_entity.type
_entity.pdbx_description
1 polymer ?
#
loop_
_entity_poly.entity_id
_entity_poly.type
_entity_poly.pdbx_seq_one_letter_code
_entity_poly.pdbx_strand_id
1 'polypeptide(L)' 'VNRLIRDFLWHGNKDAHAGCCIVSWQKVCRPLALGGLGIRDLHRTGVALRTRWLWLQRT' A
#
# COMPACT_ATOMS: atom_id res chain seq x y z
N VAL A 1 1.59 -3.96 20.30
CA VAL A 1 0.81 -3.98 19.04
C VAL A 1 1.47 -3.16 17.93
N ASN A 2 1.82 -1.87 18.14
CA ASN A 2 2.46 -1.03 17.10
C ASN A 2 3.77 -1.60 16.52
N ARG A 3 4.61 -2.25 17.34
CA ARG A 3 5.85 -2.88 16.87
C ARG A 3 5.60 -4.01 15.88
N LEU A 4 4.60 -4.86 16.13
CA LEU A 4 4.23 -5.98 15.24
C LEU A 4 3.71 -5.48 13.89
N ILE A 5 2.90 -4.43 13.87
CA ILE A 5 2.37 -3.85 12.63
C ILE A 5 3.49 -3.20 11.82
N ARG A 6 4.39 -2.49 12.50
CA ARG A 6 5.56 -1.86 11.86
C ARG A 6 6.52 -2.91 11.30
N ASP A 7 6.80 -3.95 12.08
CA ASP A 7 7.67 -5.04 11.64
C ASP A 7 6.99 -5.79 10.48
N PHE A 8 5.69 -6.09 10.54
CA PHE A 8 4.96 -6.68 9.40
C PHE A 8 5.02 -5.85 8.11
N LEU A 9 4.90 -4.52 8.20
CA LEU A 9 4.93 -3.61 7.05
C LEU A 9 6.33 -3.34 6.49
N TRP A 10 7.37 -3.38 7.33
CA TRP A 10 8.72 -2.89 6.97
C TRP A 10 9.84 -3.93 7.13
N HIS A 11 9.61 -5.00 7.88
CA HIS A 11 10.53 -6.10 8.19
C HIS A 11 9.75 -7.42 8.11
N GLY A 12 9.45 -7.84 6.89
CA GLY A 12 8.73 -9.09 6.64
C GLY A 12 9.49 -10.28 7.21
N ASN A 13 9.18 -10.66 8.45
CA ASN A 13 9.85 -11.69 9.24
C ASN A 13 11.25 -11.32 9.75
N LYS A 14 11.61 -11.91 10.89
CA LYS A 14 12.80 -11.60 11.71
C LYS A 14 14.12 -11.91 10.97
N ASP A 15 14.04 -12.68 9.90
CA ASP A 15 15.16 -13.22 9.12
C ASP A 15 15.25 -12.67 7.68
N ALA A 16 14.35 -11.75 7.27
CA ALA A 16 14.41 -11.20 5.92
C ALA A 16 15.33 -9.97 5.88
N HIS A 17 16.41 -10.11 5.13
CA HIS A 17 17.34 -9.02 4.81
C HIS A 17 16.58 -7.78 4.35
N ALA A 18 16.83 -6.66 5.05
CA ALA A 18 16.20 -5.37 4.85
C ALA A 18 16.17 -4.99 3.36
N GLY A 19 14.97 -5.00 2.75
CA GLY A 19 14.78 -4.47 1.40
C GLY A 19 13.60 -5.04 0.62
N CYS A 20 13.14 -6.26 0.93
CA CYS A 20 12.08 -6.89 0.13
C CYS A 20 10.88 -7.25 1.01
N CYS A 21 10.01 -6.27 1.25
CA CYS A 21 8.70 -6.55 1.82
C CYS A 21 7.87 -7.29 0.77
N ILE A 22 7.77 -8.63 0.88
CA ILE A 22 6.97 -9.54 0.03
C ILE A 22 5.47 -9.39 0.31
N VAL A 23 5.04 -8.26 0.86
CA VAL A 23 3.63 -8.04 1.13
C VAL A 23 2.95 -7.73 -0.19
N SER A 24 2.08 -8.64 -0.64
CA SER A 24 1.25 -8.44 -1.83
C SER A 24 0.34 -7.23 -1.59
N TRP A 25 0.75 -6.07 -2.09
CA TRP A 25 0.00 -4.82 -1.99
C TRP A 25 -1.42 -4.96 -2.53
N GLN A 26 -1.64 -5.81 -3.54
CA GLN A 26 -2.97 -6.13 -4.05
C GLN A 26 -3.88 -6.80 -3.02
N LYS A 27 -3.34 -7.62 -2.10
CA LYS A 27 -4.10 -8.23 -1.00
C LYS A 27 -4.31 -7.23 0.14
N VAL A 28 -3.30 -6.45 0.47
CA VAL A 28 -3.37 -5.43 1.55
C VAL A 28 -4.35 -4.30 1.21
N CYS A 29 -4.40 -3.89 -0.06
CA CYS A 29 -5.27 -2.79 -0.47
C CYS A 29 -6.73 -3.20 -0.67
N ARG A 30 -7.07 -4.48 -0.48
CA ARG A 30 -8.47 -4.90 -0.46
C ARG A 30 -9.19 -4.31 0.76
N PRO A 31 -10.49 -4.00 0.65
CA PRO A 31 -11.28 -3.55 1.78
C PRO A 31 -11.30 -4.61 2.89
N LEU A 32 -11.48 -4.17 4.15
CA LEU A 32 -11.53 -5.08 5.31
C LEU A 32 -12.55 -6.21 5.15
N ALA A 33 -13.70 -5.91 4.56
CA ALA A 33 -14.76 -6.89 4.29
C ALA A 33 -14.31 -8.06 3.38
N LEU A 34 -13.25 -7.87 2.60
CA LEU A 34 -12.68 -8.88 1.70
C LEU A 34 -11.35 -9.45 2.21
N GLY A 35 -11.06 -9.29 3.52
CA GLY A 35 -9.84 -9.81 4.16
C GLY A 35 -8.57 -9.03 3.84
N GLY A 36 -8.69 -7.80 3.33
CA GLY A 36 -7.57 -6.88 3.17
C GLY A 36 -7.41 -5.93 4.35
N LEU A 37 -6.37 -5.10 4.30
CA LEU A 37 -6.07 -4.13 5.36
C LEU A 37 -6.77 -2.77 5.15
N GLY A 38 -7.50 -2.60 4.04
CA GLY A 38 -8.19 -1.35 3.72
C GLY A 38 -7.25 -0.18 3.41
N ILE A 39 -5.97 -0.45 3.18
CA ILE A 39 -5.00 0.57 2.78
C ILE A 39 -5.28 0.97 1.33
N ARG A 40 -5.14 2.26 1.01
CA ARG A 40 -5.34 2.76 -0.34
C ARG A 40 -4.14 2.41 -1.22
N ASP A 41 -4.39 1.80 -2.39
CA ASP A 41 -3.34 1.43 -3.34
C ASP A 41 -2.61 2.68 -3.84
N LEU A 42 -1.33 2.80 -3.47
CA LEU A 42 -0.49 3.95 -3.80
C LEU A 42 -0.27 4.09 -5.31
N HIS A 43 -0.18 2.98 -6.05
CA HIS A 43 -0.02 3.02 -7.50
C HIS A 43 -1.27 3.61 -8.15
N ARG A 44 -2.44 3.08 -7.81
CA ARG A 44 -3.73 3.60 -8.31
C ARG A 44 -3.98 5.03 -7.89
N THR A 45 -3.64 5.38 -6.64
CA THR A 45 -3.77 6.75 -6.13
C THR A 45 -2.83 7.70 -6.88
N GLY A 46 -1.60 7.27 -7.17
CA GLY A 46 -0.63 8.05 -7.93
C GLY A 46 -1.06 8.28 -9.39
N VAL A 47 -1.71 7.31 -10.02
CA VAL A 47 -2.33 7.49 -11.34
C VAL A 47 -3.49 8.48 -11.26
N ALA A 48 -4.42 8.27 -10.33
CA ALA A 48 -5.60 9.13 -10.16
C ALA A 48 -5.24 10.60 -9.89
N LEU A 49 -4.19 10.86 -9.10
CA LEU A 49 -3.71 12.21 -8.84
C LEU A 49 -3.13 12.88 -10.09
N ARG A 50 -2.33 12.14 -10.88
CA ARG A 50 -1.78 12.65 -12.14
C ARG A 50 -2.87 12.94 -13.16
N THR A 51 -3.86 12.06 -13.29
CA THR A 51 -5.01 12.28 -14.18
C THR A 51 -5.86 13.45 -13.72
N ARG A 52 -6.07 13.60 -12.40
CA ARG A 52 -6.77 14.77 -11.84
C ARG A 52 -6.02 16.06 -12.14
N TRP A 53 -4.70 16.07 -12.00
CA TRP A 53 -3.88 17.25 -12.31
C TRP A 53 -3.98 17.65 -13.78
N LEU A 54 -3.86 16.67 -14.69
CA LEU A 54 -4.04 16.90 -16.14
C LEU A 54 -5.44 17.42 -16.47
N TRP A 55 -6.47 16.94 -15.78
CA TRP A 55 -7.85 17.41 -15.96
C TRP A 55 -8.02 18.86 -15.50
N LEU A 56 -7.48 19.22 -14.33
CA LEU A 56 -7.49 20.59 -13.81
C LEU A 56 -6.72 21.58 -14.69
N GLN A 57 -5.69 21.14 -15.42
CA GLN A 57 -4.97 22.00 -16.38
C GLN A 57 -5.77 22.29 -17.65
N ARG A 58 -6.83 21.52 -17.93
CA ARG A 58 -7.65 21.65 -19.14
C ARG A 58 -8.94 22.45 -18.92
N THR A 59 -9.35 22.60 -17.65
CA THR A 59 -10.50 23.41 -17.21
C THR A 59 -10.03 24.77 -16.72
#